data_AF-A0A7D7KLW9-F1
#
_entry.id   AF-A0A7D7KLW9-F1
#
_cell.length_a   1.000
_cell.length_b   1.000
_cell.length_c   1.000
_cell.angle_alpha   90.00
_cell.angle_beta   90.00
_cell.angle_gamma   90.00
#
_symmetry.space_group_name_H-M   'P 1'
#
loop_
_entity.id
_entity.type
_entity.pdbx_description
1 polymer ?
#
loop_
_entity_poly.entity_id
_entity_poly.type
_entity_poly.pdbx_seq_one_letter_code
_entity_poly.pdbx_strand_id
1 'polypeptide(L)'
;MNGQHGVEPRWITDEELARQPELVRTMSVKPPSGRGRVRLLEIAGVDLQPCGGTHVRNTGEIGALTVTKIENKGKMNRRINLAFVE
;
A
#
# COMPACT_ATOMS: atom_id res chain seq x y z
N MET A 1 -21.84 -1.32 -0.49
CA MET A 1 -20.44 -1.74 -0.25
C MET A 1 -19.73 -0.59 0.47
N ASN A 2 -19.41 -0.76 1.75
CA ASN A 2 -18.82 0.28 2.61
C ASN A 2 -17.29 0.47 2.42
N GLY A 3 -16.77 0.22 1.21
CA GLY A 3 -15.33 0.16 0.92
C GLY A 3 -14.76 1.41 0.25
N GLN A 4 -15.29 2.60 0.57
CA GLN A 4 -14.87 3.87 -0.01
C GLN A 4 -14.05 4.67 1.00
N HIS A 5 -12.74 4.46 0.98
CA HIS A 5 -11.79 5.10 1.88
C HIS A 5 -11.08 6.23 1.15
N GLY A 6 -10.95 7.37 1.82
CA GLY A 6 -10.10 8.47 1.34
C GLY A 6 -8.65 7.99 1.23
N VAL A 7 -7.97 8.42 0.17
CA VAL A 7 -6.58 8.10 -0.13
C VAL A 7 -5.81 9.41 -0.22
N GLU A 8 -4.91 9.62 0.71
CA GLU A 8 -4.20 10.89 0.86
C GLU A 8 -2.69 10.68 1.02
N PRO A 9 -1.86 11.49 0.34
CA PRO A 9 -0.42 11.47 0.55
C PRO A 9 -0.08 12.17 1.87
N ARG A 10 0.84 11.57 2.63
CA ARG A 10 1.47 12.17 3.80
C ARG A 10 2.98 12.18 3.64
N TRP A 11 3.62 13.11 4.33
CA TRP A 11 5.08 13.19 4.39
C TRP A 11 5.51 13.02 5.82
N ILE A 12 6.53 12.17 6.01
CA ILE A 12 7.23 12.01 7.28
C ILE A 12 8.72 12.20 7.05
N THR A 13 9.45 12.48 8.10
CA THR A 13 10.91 12.54 8.11
C THR A 13 11.53 11.15 8.13
N ASP A 14 12.82 11.07 7.78
CA ASP A 14 13.58 9.82 7.92
C ASP A 14 13.62 9.34 9.38
N GLU A 15 13.62 10.26 10.35
CA GLU A 15 13.62 9.94 11.79
C GLU A 15 12.28 9.37 12.25
N GLU A 16 11.16 9.96 11.83
CA GLU A 16 9.83 9.43 12.12
C GLU A 16 9.65 8.03 11.53
N LEU A 17 10.16 7.80 10.30
CA LEU A 17 10.13 6.46 9.70
C LEU A 17 10.98 5.47 10.51
N ALA A 18 12.15 5.89 11.00
CA ALA A 18 13.01 5.04 11.82
C ALA A 18 12.35 4.65 13.16
N ARG A 19 11.47 5.50 13.70
CA ARG A 19 10.67 5.22 14.91
C ARG A 19 9.48 4.29 14.65
N GLN A 20 9.10 4.07 13.40
CA GLN A 20 7.96 3.24 12.97
C GLN A 20 8.40 2.15 11.98
N PRO A 21 9.22 1.17 12.42
CA PRO A 21 9.78 0.14 11.55
C PRO A 21 8.71 -0.73 10.87
N GLU A 22 7.51 -0.84 11.46
CA GLU A 22 6.36 -1.58 10.92
C GLU A 22 5.79 -0.99 9.62
N LEU A 23 6.10 0.26 9.30
CA LEU A 23 5.77 0.87 8.01
C LEU A 23 6.60 0.29 6.86
N VAL A 24 7.77 -0.29 7.16
CA VAL A 24 8.64 -0.94 6.17
C VAL A 24 8.31 -2.43 6.11
N ARG A 25 7.29 -2.77 5.32
CA ARG A 25 6.76 -4.15 5.21
C ARG A 25 7.42 -4.99 4.11
N THR A 26 8.31 -4.40 3.33
CA THR A 26 9.04 -5.07 2.26
C THR A 26 10.16 -5.93 2.83
N MET A 27 10.13 -7.23 2.54
CA MET A 27 11.13 -8.19 3.04
C MET A 27 12.54 -7.99 2.47
N SER A 28 12.70 -7.22 1.38
CA SER A 28 13.97 -7.15 0.65
C SER A 28 14.48 -5.75 0.34
N VAL A 29 13.64 -4.71 0.40
CA VAL A 29 14.02 -3.36 -0.04
C VAL A 29 13.42 -2.31 0.88
N LYS A 30 14.25 -1.60 1.63
CA LYS A 30 13.79 -0.44 2.41
C LYS A 30 13.42 0.71 1.46
N PRO A 31 12.41 1.53 1.79
CA PRO A 31 12.18 2.79 1.08
C PRO A 31 13.48 3.61 1.01
N PRO A 32 13.74 4.32 -0.10
CA PRO A 32 14.91 5.18 -0.20
C PRO A 32 14.87 6.24 0.90
N SER A 33 15.83 6.16 1.83
CA SER A 33 16.01 7.08 2.95
C SER A 33 17.20 8.02 2.72
N GLY A 34 17.29 9.10 3.50
CA GLY A 34 18.40 10.06 3.42
C GLY A 34 18.14 11.25 2.50
N ARG A 35 16.89 11.45 2.06
CA ARG A 35 16.44 12.64 1.35
C ARG A 35 15.68 13.62 2.26
N GLY A 36 15.65 13.36 3.57
CA GLY A 36 15.03 14.21 4.59
C GLY A 36 13.52 14.03 4.75
N ARG A 37 12.85 13.42 3.76
CA ARG A 37 11.42 13.12 3.79
C ARG A 37 11.08 11.86 3.00
N VAL A 38 10.10 11.12 3.49
CA VAL A 38 9.54 9.91 2.88
C VAL A 38 8.04 10.12 2.66
N ARG A 39 7.55 9.77 1.47
CA ARG A 39 6.14 9.86 1.13
C ARG A 39 5.42 8.59 1.61
N LEU A 40 4.38 8.78 2.40
CA LEU A 40 3.40 7.76 2.74
C LEU A 40 2.13 7.96 1.92
N LEU A 41 1.39 6.87 1.71
CA LEU A 41 -0.01 6.89 1.34
C LEU A 41 -0.83 6.39 2.52
N GLU A 42 -1.77 7.21 2.96
CA GLU A 42 -2.80 6.84 3.93
C GLU A 42 -4.07 6.44 3.18
N ILE A 43 -4.60 5.26 3.51
CA ILE A 43 -5.92 4.81 3.13
C ILE A 43 -6.74 4.83 4.42
N ALA A 44 -7.70 5.75 4.51
CA ALA A 44 -8.36 6.12 5.76
C ALA A 44 -8.95 4.91 6.52
N GLY A 45 -8.39 4.62 7.69
CA GLY A 45 -8.82 3.51 8.56
C GLY A 45 -8.46 2.11 8.06
N VAL A 46 -7.66 1.99 6.99
CA VAL A 46 -7.29 0.72 6.37
C VAL A 46 -5.79 0.48 6.43
N ASP A 47 -4.99 1.42 5.94
CA ASP A 47 -3.55 1.20 5.82
C ASP A 47 -2.76 2.51 5.73
N LEU A 48 -1.48 2.45 6.11
CA LEU A 48 -0.53 3.54 5.98
C LEU A 48 0.81 2.94 5.53
N GLN A 49 1.30 3.33 4.36
CA GLN A 49 2.49 2.72 3.77
C GLN A 49 3.39 3.72 3.02
N PRO A 50 4.72 3.53 3.05
CA PRO A 50 5.63 4.27 2.20
C PRO A 50 5.39 3.94 0.72
N CYS A 51 4.98 4.92 -0.08
CA CYS A 51 4.71 4.73 -1.50
C CYS A 51 4.98 5.99 -2.33
N GLY A 52 5.70 5.81 -3.44
CA GLY A 52 6.03 6.88 -4.40
C GLY A 52 5.09 6.97 -5.61
N GLY A 53 4.10 6.08 -5.73
CA GLY A 53 3.26 5.93 -6.93
C GLY A 53 2.19 7.00 -7.11
N THR A 54 1.47 6.91 -8.24
CA THR A 54 0.24 7.67 -8.51
C THR A 54 -0.96 6.90 -7.98
N HIS A 55 -1.88 7.58 -7.32
CA HIS A 55 -3.05 6.97 -6.68
C HIS A 55 -4.32 7.75 -7.01
N VAL A 56 -5.45 7.03 -6.94
CA VAL A 56 -6.80 7.60 -6.86
C VAL A 56 -6.98 8.36 -5.53
N ARG A 57 -8.02 9.20 -5.41
CA ARG A 57 -8.33 9.93 -4.17
C ARG A 57 -9.26 9.14 -3.24
N ASN A 58 -9.96 8.15 -3.76
CA ASN A 58 -10.84 7.26 -2.99
C ASN A 58 -10.79 5.84 -3.56
N THR A 59 -10.79 4.83 -2.69
CA THR A 59 -10.76 3.41 -3.11
C THR A 59 -11.97 3.01 -3.96
N GLY A 60 -13.09 3.73 -3.87
CA GLY A 60 -14.25 3.54 -4.72
C GLY A 60 -14.00 3.81 -6.21
N GLU A 61 -13.00 4.65 -6.55
CA GLU A 61 -12.64 4.96 -7.94
C GLU A 61 -12.03 3.76 -8.68
N ILE A 62 -11.53 2.76 -7.94
CA ILE A 62 -10.98 1.52 -8.52
C ILE A 62 -12.09 0.68 -9.17
N GLY A 63 -13.33 0.79 -8.68
CA GLY A 63 -14.44 -0.04 -9.14
C GLY A 63 -14.42 -1.46 -8.55
N ALA A 64 -15.27 -2.33 -9.09
CA ALA A 64 -15.39 -3.70 -8.62
C ALA A 64 -14.22 -4.57 -9.10
N LEU A 65 -13.72 -5.42 -8.21
CA LEU A 65 -12.64 -6.36 -8.48
C LEU A 65 -13.08 -7.80 -8.20
N THR A 66 -12.51 -8.75 -8.94
CA THR A 66 -12.68 -10.19 -8.70
C THR A 66 -11.33 -10.90 -8.59
N VAL A 67 -11.29 -11.97 -7.79
CA VAL A 67 -10.12 -12.85 -7.69
C VAL A 67 -10.20 -13.89 -8.80
N THR A 68 -9.32 -13.80 -9.79
CA THR A 68 -9.33 -14.70 -10.94
C THR A 68 -8.56 -15.99 -10.69
N LYS A 69 -7.51 -15.93 -9.86
CA LYS A 69 -6.67 -17.09 -9.58
C LYS A 69 -5.90 -16.91 -8.28
N ILE A 70 -5.85 -17.96 -7.46
CA ILE A 70 -4.96 -18.02 -6.30
C ILE A 70 -3.96 -19.16 -6.51
N GLU A 71 -2.68 -18.84 -6.45
CA GLU A 71 -1.59 -19.81 -6.62
C GLU A 71 -0.75 -19.91 -5.35
N ASN A 72 -0.40 -21.14 -4.97
CA ASN A 72 0.60 -21.39 -3.93
C ASN A 72 2.00 -21.23 -4.55
N LYS A 73 2.85 -20.36 -3.99
CA LYS A 73 4.24 -20.11 -4.42
C LYS A 73 5.25 -20.49 -3.34
N GLY A 74 4.91 -21.49 -2.52
CA GLY A 74 5.73 -22.01 -1.43
C GLY A 74 5.08 -21.82 -0.06
N LYS A 75 5.72 -22.37 0.97
CA LYS A 75 5.17 -22.49 2.33
C LYS A 75 4.62 -21.18 2.93
N MET A 76 5.20 -20.03 2.59
CA MET A 76 4.83 -18.72 3.14
C MET A 76 4.19 -17.76 2.12
N ASN A 77 4.15 -18.12 0.84
CA ASN A 77 3.77 -17.18 -0.22
C ASN A 77 2.55 -17.67 -1.00
N ARG A 78 1.51 -16.84 -1.06
CA ARG A 78 0.36 -17.01 -1.96
C ARG A 78 0.34 -15.85 -2.95
N ARG A 79 0.16 -16.15 -4.24
CA ARG A 79 -0.06 -15.14 -5.27
C ARG A 79 -1.55 -15.06 -5.55
N ILE A 80 -2.12 -13.87 -5.39
CA ILE A 80 -3.52 -13.57 -5.68
C ILE A 80 -3.54 -12.73 -6.96
N ASN A 81 -4.23 -13.21 -7.99
CA ASN A 81 -4.44 -12.48 -9.23
C ASN A 81 -5.83 -11.83 -9.17
N LEU A 82 -5.87 -10.53 -9.45
CA LEU A 82 -7.08 -9.70 -9.43
C LEU A 82 -7.37 -9.18 -10.83
N ALA A 83 -8.66 -9.03 -11.17
CA ALA A 83 -9.12 -8.36 -12.38
C ALA A 83 -10.27 -7.41 -12.04
N PHE A 84 -10.48 -6.40 -12.89
CA PHE A 84 -11.69 -5.60 -12.85
C PHE A 84 -12.88 -6.45 -13.28
N VAL A 85 -14.02 -6.24 -12.63
CA VAL A 85 -15.29 -6.83 -13.06
C VAL A 85 -15.79 -6.01 -14.25
N GLU A 86 -16.08 -6.68 -15.35
CA GLU A 86 -16.74 -6.08 -16.53
C GLU A 86 -18.20 -5.73 -16.24
#